data_AF-A0A2N2H3Y2-F1
#
_entry.id   AF-A0A2N2H3Y2-F1
#
_cell.length_a   1.000
_cell.length_b   1.000
_cell.length_c   1.000
_cell.angle_alpha   90.00
_cell.angle_beta   90.00
_cell.angle_gamma   90.00
#
_symmetry.space_group_name_H-M   'P 1'
#
loop_
_entity.id
_entity.type
_entity.pdbx_description
1 polymer ?
#
loop_
_entity_poly.entity_id
_entity_poly.type
_entity_poly.pdbx_seq_one_letter_code
_entity_poly.pdbx_strand_id
1 'polypeptide(L)' 'MTRSLTQWLDYQQQLHPQAIAMGLERVRAVADAMALQRPARQVVSCAGTNGKGSTVAFIEAMAAAAGLRVGAYTSPHLLR' A
#
# COMPACT_ATOMS: atom_id res chain seq x y z
N MET A 1 7.93 -14.55 -20.03
CA MET A 1 6.76 -15.27 -19.48
C MET A 1 6.08 -14.38 -18.45
N THR A 2 4.76 -14.24 -18.53
CA THR A 2 3.96 -13.45 -17.58
C THR A 2 3.68 -14.31 -16.34
N ARG A 3 3.93 -13.78 -15.13
CA ARG A 3 3.60 -14.46 -13.87
C ARG A 3 2.15 -14.16 -13.47
N SER A 4 1.46 -15.14 -12.86
CA SER A 4 0.16 -14.94 -12.21
C SER A 4 0.28 -14.18 -10.89
N LEU A 5 -0.85 -13.71 -10.34
CA LEU A 5 -0.88 -13.08 -9.01
C LEU A 5 -0.31 -14.00 -7.93
N THR A 6 -0.74 -15.26 -7.89
CA THR A 6 -0.23 -16.27 -6.95
C THR A 6 1.28 -16.44 -7.08
N GLN A 7 1.80 -16.56 -8.30
CA GLN A 7 3.25 -16.69 -8.52
C GLN A 7 4.05 -15.48 -8.03
N TRP A 8 3.49 -14.27 -8.13
CA TRP A 8 4.12 -13.07 -7.57
C TRP A 8 4.08 -13.05 -6.04
N LEU A 9 2.96 -13.46 -5.44
CA LEU A 9 2.82 -13.55 -3.99
C LEU A 9 3.78 -14.58 -3.39
N ASP A 10 3.88 -15.78 -3.99
CA ASP A 10 4.79 -16.84 -3.57
C ASP A 10 6.25 -16.38 -3.65
N TYR A 11 6.62 -15.70 -4.74
CA TYR A 11 7.95 -15.12 -4.89
C TYR A 11 8.23 -14.09 -3.79
N GLN A 12 7.31 -13.17 -3.51
CA GLN A 12 7.50 -12.14 -2.48
C GLN A 12 7.69 -12.73 -1.07
N GLN A 13 6.97 -13.81 -0.74
CA GLN A 13 7.08 -14.49 0.56
C GLN A 13 8.45 -15.12 0.79
N GLN A 14 9.17 -15.48 -0.28
CA GLN A 14 10.50 -16.11 -0.21
C GLN A 14 11.66 -15.11 -0.05
N LEU A 15 11.42 -13.80 -0.25
CA LEU A 15 12.49 -12.79 -0.33
C LEU A 15 13.06 -12.34 1.03
N HIS A 16 12.54 -12.80 2.17
CA HIS A 16 12.88 -12.24 3.49
C HIS A 16 13.43 -13.28 4.49
N PRO A 17 14.73 -13.20 4.87
CA PRO A 17 15.31 -13.96 5.98
C PRO A 17 14.88 -13.46 7.37
N GLN A 18 14.36 -12.21 7.46
CA GLN A 18 13.81 -11.58 8.67
C GLN A 18 12.52 -10.83 8.31
N ALA A 19 11.47 -11.02 9.11
CA ALA A 19 10.13 -10.51 8.84
C ALA A 19 10.03 -8.97 8.77
N ILE A 20 10.92 -8.24 9.46
CA ILE A 20 10.95 -6.77 9.46
C ILE A 20 12.41 -6.29 9.40
N ALA A 21 12.76 -5.66 8.28
CA ALA A 21 14.02 -4.92 8.14
C ALA A 21 13.68 -3.43 8.17
N MET A 22 13.99 -2.76 9.28
CA MET A 22 13.77 -1.32 9.47
C MET A 22 14.65 -0.48 8.54
N GLY A 23 14.26 0.78 8.32
CA GLY A 23 14.93 1.71 7.40
C GLY A 23 14.14 1.94 6.11
N LEU A 24 14.31 3.11 5.50
CA LEU A 24 13.59 3.52 4.29
C LEU A 24 14.48 3.60 3.05
N GLU A 25 15.79 3.41 3.19
CA GLU A 25 16.80 3.69 2.18
C GLU A 25 16.63 2.79 0.95
N ARG A 26 16.46 1.48 1.17
CA ARG A 26 16.30 0.49 0.09
C ARG A 26 15.03 0.74 -0.72
N VAL A 27 13.90 0.96 -0.04
CA VAL A 27 12.61 1.20 -0.71
C VAL A 27 12.58 2.58 -1.36
N ARG A 28 13.24 3.59 -0.77
CA ARG A 28 13.37 4.93 -1.35
C ARG A 28 14.13 4.89 -2.67
N ALA A 29 15.26 4.18 -2.73
CA ALA A 29 16.05 4.05 -3.95
C ALA A 29 15.23 3.45 -5.12
N VAL A 30 14.42 2.43 -4.84
CA VAL A 30 13.52 1.83 -5.84
C VAL A 30 12.41 2.81 -6.24
N ALA A 31 11.78 3.48 -5.26
CA ALA A 31 10.73 4.46 -5.53
C ALA A 31 11.24 5.66 -6.34
N ASP A 32 12.50 6.07 -6.16
CA ASP A 32 13.14 7.14 -6.94
C ASP A 32 13.38 6.67 -8.38
N ALA A 33 13.98 5.48 -8.54
CA ALA A 33 14.23 4.89 -9.86
C ALA A 33 12.95 4.66 -10.68
N MET A 34 11.83 4.39 -10.00
CA MET A 34 10.51 4.18 -10.62
C MET A 34 9.64 5.45 -10.66
N ALA A 35 10.14 6.59 -10.17
CA ALA A 35 9.41 7.87 -10.09
C ALA A 35 8.05 7.80 -9.34
N LEU A 36 8.00 7.03 -8.25
CA LEU A 36 6.77 6.74 -7.48
C LEU A 36 6.51 7.72 -6.31
N GLN A 37 7.18 8.88 -6.27
CA GLN A 37 7.16 9.78 -5.10
C GLN A 37 5.84 10.51 -4.89
N ARG A 38 4.97 10.58 -5.91
CA ARG A 38 3.70 11.32 -5.87
C ARG A 38 2.57 10.49 -6.48
N PRO A 39 1.98 9.54 -5.73
CA PRO A 39 0.93 8.67 -6.24
C PRO A 39 -0.38 9.41 -6.54
N ALA A 40 -0.60 10.58 -5.92
CA ALA A 40 -1.76 11.43 -6.16
C ALA A 40 -1.44 12.90 -5.83
N ARG A 41 -2.32 13.83 -6.25
CA ARG A 41 -2.21 15.26 -5.90
C ARG A 41 -2.33 15.52 -4.39
N GLN A 42 -3.12 14.71 -3.70
CA GLN A 42 -3.32 14.76 -2.25
C GLN A 42 -3.17 13.34 -1.69
N VAL A 43 -2.44 13.21 -0.59
CA VAL A 43 -2.19 11.93 0.08
C VAL A 43 -2.49 12.10 1.56
N VAL A 44 -3.32 11.20 2.10
CA VAL A 44 -3.61 11.11 3.53
C VAL A 44 -2.98 9.83 4.07
N SER A 45 -2.10 9.97 5.07
CA SER A 45 -1.44 8.84 5.72
C SER A 45 -2.05 8.58 7.10
N CYS A 46 -2.65 7.42 7.30
CA CYS A 46 -3.28 7.03 8.57
C CYS A 46 -2.37 6.07 9.36
N ALA A 47 -1.80 6.56 10.46
CA ALA A 47 -1.05 5.75 11.43
C ALA A 47 -1.86 5.52 12.72
N GLY A 48 -1.49 4.52 13.51
CA GLY A 48 -2.11 4.23 14.81
C GLY A 48 -2.21 2.73 15.09
N THR A 49 -2.52 2.36 16.34
CA THR A 49 -2.65 0.96 16.74
C THR A 49 -3.93 0.34 16.16
N ASN A 50 -5.07 1.00 16.34
CA ASN A 50 -6.39 0.53 15.90
C ASN A 50 -7.07 1.54 14.97
N GLY A 51 -8.13 1.12 14.27
CA GLY A 51 -9.01 2.00 13.49
C GLY A 51 -8.50 2.45 12.12
N LYS A 52 -7.22 2.24 11.77
CA LYS A 52 -6.63 2.67 10.48
C LYS A 52 -7.46 2.28 9.26
N GLY A 53 -7.86 1.00 9.16
CA GLY A 53 -8.64 0.50 8.03
C GLY A 53 -10.01 1.17 7.93
N SER A 54 -10.72 1.30 9.05
CA SER A 54 -12.02 2.00 9.10
C SER A 54 -11.90 3.48 8.78
N THR A 55 -10.85 4.16 9.26
CA THR A 55 -10.60 5.57 8.94
C THR A 55 -10.31 5.76 7.45
N VAL A 56 -9.48 4.89 6.84
CA VAL A 56 -9.22 4.93 5.39
C VAL A 56 -10.52 4.70 4.61
N ALA A 57 -11.34 3.73 5.01
CA ALA A 57 -12.62 3.45 4.37
C ALA A 57 -13.59 4.64 4.45
N PHE A 58 -13.65 5.34 5.58
CA PHE A 58 -14.47 6.56 5.70
C PHE A 58 -13.96 7.69 4.83
N ILE A 59 -12.65 7.94 4.80
CA ILE A 59 -12.06 8.96 3.92
C ILE A 59 -12.31 8.63 2.45
N GLU A 60 -12.15 7.36 2.06
CA GLU A 60 -12.43 6.89 0.70
C GLU A 60 -13.89 7.12 0.32
N ALA A 61 -14.84 6.72 1.18
CA ALA A 61 -16.26 6.92 0.96
C ALA A 61 -16.64 8.40 0.84
N MET A 62 -16.09 9.26 1.71
CA MET A 62 -16.32 10.70 1.67
C MET A 62 -15.76 11.33 0.38
N ALA A 63 -14.55 10.96 -0.03
CA ALA A 63 -13.93 11.47 -1.25
C ALA A 63 -14.71 11.02 -2.50
N ALA A 64 -15.12 9.75 -2.53
CA ALA A 64 -15.95 9.21 -3.62
C ALA A 64 -17.31 9.92 -3.69
N ALA A 65 -17.98 10.13 -2.55
CA ALA A 65 -19.25 10.85 -2.47
C ALA A 65 -19.12 12.33 -2.92
N ALA A 66 -17.95 12.94 -2.75
CA ALA A 66 -17.62 14.26 -3.27
C ALA A 66 -17.24 14.26 -4.77
N GLY A 67 -17.33 13.13 -5.47
CA GLY A 67 -17.01 13.01 -6.89
C GLY A 67 -15.51 12.98 -7.21
N LEU A 68 -14.65 12.74 -6.21
CA LEU A 68 -13.21 12.67 -6.40
C LEU A 68 -12.78 11.27 -6.87
N ARG A 69 -11.72 11.23 -7.69
CA ARG A 69 -11.00 9.98 -7.97
C ARG A 69 -10.13 9.64 -6.76
N VAL A 70 -10.45 8.53 -6.10
CA VAL A 70 -9.78 8.10 -4.87
C VAL A 70 -9.20 6.69 -5.03
N GLY A 71 -8.15 6.39 -4.26
CA GLY A 71 -7.61 5.05 -4.10
C GLY A 71 -7.15 4.84 -2.66
N ALA A 72 -7.26 3.61 -2.17
CA ALA A 72 -6.89 3.22 -0.82
C ALA A 72 -5.80 2.15 -0.83
N TYR A 73 -4.89 2.24 0.15
CA TYR A 73 -3.93 1.18 0.47
C TYR A 73 -4.15 0.72 1.92
N THR A 74 -4.49 -0.55 2.10
CA THR A 74 -4.79 -1.14 3.42
C THR A 74 -4.05 -2.47 3.60
N SER A 75 -3.78 -2.83 4.86
CA SER A 75 -3.16 -4.11 5.24
C SER A 75 -3.53 -4.47 6.69
N PRO A 76 -3.61 -5.78 7.04
CA PRO A 76 -3.56 -6.95 6.15
C PRO A 76 -4.85 -7.11 5.31
N HIS A 77 -4.92 -8.15 4.47
CA HIS A 77 -6.12 -8.49 3.69
C HIS A 77 -6.90 -9.65 4.35
N LEU A 78 -8.20 -9.73 4.08
CA LEU A 78 -9.07 -10.83 4.44
C LEU A 78 -9.79 -11.32 3.18
N LEU A 79 -9.93 -12.63 3.04
CA LEU A 79 -10.81 -13.26 2.05
C LEU A 79 -12.08 -13.70 2.79
N ARG A 80 -13.23 -13.62 2.12
CA ARG A 80 -14.50 -14.09 2.67
C ARG A 80 -14.87 -15.44 2.06
#